data_AF-A0A7W8STZ3-F1
#
_entry.id   AF-A0A7W8STZ3-F1
#
_cell.length_a   1.000
_cell.length_b   1.000
_cell.length_c   1.000
_cell.angle_alpha   90.00
_cell.angle_beta   90.00
_cell.angle_gamma   90.00
#
_symmetry.space_group_name_H-M   'P 1'
#
loop_
_entity.id
_entity.type
_entity.pdbx_description
1 polymer ?
#
loop_
_entity_poly.entity_id
_entity_poly.type
_entity_poly.pdbx_seq_one_letter_code
_entity_poly.pdbx_strand_id
1 'polypeptide(L)'
;MKKILKWVGIILGGVFSLVIVVGVLFPVQTTTRNEAVAAASEMPPARAAQDKSLSSDFAASMSTASEMPESDHLDVTPVEYERRFNDIMLSMNKPYRIKVKSTRIDSATDARGFSIALNDHLQVMGRVDSKSGKVMSVLLMGASDGTKRSVSDIGYAATAALGAATPNGSASTITPEIEALIHAHVAEPNEVARRKFNGVKLMMTITDASVMFAAEPD
;
A
#
# COMPACT_ATOMS: atom_id res chain seq x y z
N MET A 1 -57.62 6.86 -14.56
CA MET A 1 -58.21 6.47 -13.26
C MET A 1 -57.75 5.05 -12.92
N LYS A 2 -57.09 4.89 -11.77
CA LYS A 2 -57.07 3.78 -10.78
C LYS A 2 -57.42 2.37 -11.30
N LYS A 3 -56.62 1.32 -11.06
CA LYS A 3 -56.46 0.62 -9.77
C LYS A 3 -55.14 -0.19 -9.76
N ILE A 4 -54.10 0.31 -9.09
CA ILE A 4 -53.48 -0.23 -7.85
C ILE A 4 -54.14 -1.49 -7.27
N LEU A 5 -53.44 -2.62 -7.27
CA LEU A 5 -53.75 -3.80 -6.46
C LEU A 5 -52.59 -4.04 -5.49
N LYS A 6 -52.85 -3.73 -4.22
CA LYS A 6 -52.03 -4.10 -3.06
C LYS A 6 -52.46 -5.49 -2.60
N TRP A 7 -51.50 -6.36 -2.31
CA TRP A 7 -51.69 -7.40 -1.29
C TRP A 7 -50.60 -7.27 -0.24
N VAL A 8 -51.07 -7.09 0.99
CA VAL A 8 -50.36 -6.99 2.25
C VAL A 8 -50.60 -8.30 2.98
N GLY A 9 -49.58 -8.80 3.68
CA GLY A 9 -49.78 -9.70 4.82
C GLY A 9 -48.65 -10.70 5.00
N ILE A 10 -47.79 -10.57 6.05
CA ILE A 10 -48.02 -11.10 7.41
C ILE A 10 -47.56 -12.58 7.45
N ILE A 11 -46.70 -13.11 8.33
CA ILE A 11 -46.19 -12.72 9.65
C ILE A 11 -45.18 -13.80 10.10
N LEU A 12 -44.26 -13.43 11.01
CA LEU A 12 -43.59 -14.25 12.04
C LEU A 12 -42.87 -15.57 11.69
N GLY A 13 -41.65 -15.67 12.23
CA GLY A 13 -41.23 -16.89 12.92
C GLY A 13 -39.73 -17.16 12.84
N GLY A 14 -39.02 -17.04 13.97
CA GLY A 14 -37.72 -17.70 14.14
C GLY A 14 -36.58 -16.87 14.68
N VAL A 15 -36.76 -16.23 15.84
CA VAL A 15 -35.66 -16.08 16.81
C VAL A 15 -35.48 -17.46 17.44
N PHE A 16 -34.30 -18.08 17.32
CA PHE A 16 -33.72 -18.94 18.35
C PHE A 16 -32.25 -19.28 18.00
N SER A 17 -31.35 -18.66 18.77
CA SER A 17 -30.19 -19.26 19.45
C SER A 17 -29.31 -20.30 18.74
N LEU A 18 -28.01 -20.01 18.65
CA LEU A 18 -27.02 -20.81 19.40
C LEU A 18 -25.70 -20.06 19.59
N VAL A 19 -25.41 -19.75 20.85
CA VAL A 19 -24.09 -19.42 21.39
C VAL A 19 -23.29 -20.71 21.47
N ILE A 20 -22.13 -20.78 20.83
CA ILE A 20 -21.09 -21.74 21.18
C ILE A 20 -19.86 -20.94 21.60
N VAL A 21 -19.75 -20.75 22.91
CA VAL A 21 -18.51 -20.46 23.63
C VAL A 21 -17.82 -21.80 23.80
N VAL A 22 -16.66 -21.99 23.15
CA VAL A 22 -15.71 -23.05 23.51
C VAL A 22 -14.36 -22.37 23.73
N GLY A 23 -14.12 -22.03 24.99
CA GLY A 23 -12.78 -21.84 25.51
C GLY A 23 -12.14 -23.20 25.76
N VAL A 24 -10.94 -23.41 25.22
CA VAL A 24 -10.07 -24.53 25.56
C VAL A 24 -8.67 -23.97 25.79
N LEU A 25 -8.39 -23.80 27.08
CA LEU A 25 -7.18 -24.27 27.78
C LEU A 25 -5.81 -23.82 27.23
N PHE A 26 -5.30 -22.74 27.83
CA PHE A 26 -3.87 -22.54 28.09
C PHE A 26 -3.37 -23.57 29.12
N PRO A 27 -2.20 -24.21 28.92
CA PRO A 27 -1.36 -24.64 30.02
C PRO A 27 -0.35 -23.54 30.36
N VAL A 28 -0.54 -22.94 31.53
CA VAL A 28 0.48 -22.24 32.31
C VAL A 28 1.53 -23.25 32.74
N GLN A 29 2.79 -23.04 32.37
CA GLN A 29 3.93 -23.67 33.05
C GLN A 29 4.62 -22.64 33.93
N THR A 30 4.30 -22.69 35.21
CA THR A 30 5.10 -22.12 36.28
C THR A 30 6.16 -23.14 36.71
N THR A 31 7.43 -22.85 36.45
CA THR A 31 8.56 -23.45 37.17
C THR A 31 9.35 -22.33 37.82
N THR A 32 9.31 -22.29 39.15
CA THR A 32 10.19 -21.51 40.01
C THR A 32 11.25 -22.45 40.56
N ARG A 33 12.54 -22.04 40.59
CA ARG A 33 13.42 -22.00 41.79
C ARG A 33 14.93 -22.03 41.47
N ASN A 34 15.58 -20.89 41.78
CA ASN A 34 16.89 -20.60 42.41
C ASN A 34 18.18 -21.29 41.88
N GLU A 35 19.40 -20.75 41.98
CA GLU A 35 20.00 -19.47 42.43
C GLU A 35 21.44 -19.42 41.86
N ALA A 36 21.88 -18.21 41.49
CA ALA A 36 23.23 -17.61 41.61
C ALA A 36 24.51 -18.45 41.39
N VAL A 37 25.39 -17.99 40.48
CA VAL A 37 26.73 -17.41 40.81
C VAL A 37 27.19 -16.53 39.63
N ALA A 38 27.74 -15.36 39.96
CA ALA A 38 28.35 -14.38 39.07
C ALA A 38 29.62 -14.90 38.36
N ALA A 39 29.78 -14.56 37.08
CA ALA A 39 31.09 -14.37 36.45
C ALA A 39 30.96 -13.42 35.26
N ALA A 40 31.79 -12.38 35.29
CA ALA A 40 31.96 -11.40 34.23
C ALA A 40 32.48 -12.05 32.93
N SER A 41 31.97 -11.61 31.78
CA SER A 41 32.76 -10.98 30.71
C SER A 41 32.01 -11.05 29.37
N GLU A 42 32.03 -9.88 28.72
CA GLU A 42 32.00 -9.68 27.26
C GLU A 42 30.67 -9.87 26.52
N MET A 43 30.02 -8.71 26.29
CA MET A 43 29.12 -8.48 25.15
C MET A 43 29.86 -8.74 23.83
N PRO A 44 29.36 -9.60 22.93
CA PRO A 44 29.65 -9.48 21.52
C PRO A 44 28.77 -8.37 20.90
N PRO A 45 29.34 -7.33 20.25
CA PRO A 45 28.57 -6.35 19.50
C PRO A 45 28.31 -6.90 18.10
N ALA A 46 27.09 -7.36 17.79
CA ALA A 46 26.75 -7.73 16.41
C ALA A 46 25.25 -7.71 16.14
N ARG A 47 24.76 -6.57 15.65
CA ARG A 47 23.96 -6.44 14.39
C ARG A 47 23.31 -5.05 14.34
N ALA A 48 24.15 -4.05 14.22
CA ALA A 48 23.76 -2.72 13.74
C ALA A 48 24.42 -2.50 12.37
N ALA A 49 24.08 -3.33 11.39
CA ALA A 49 24.60 -3.20 10.02
C ALA A 49 23.77 -4.04 9.03
N GLN A 50 22.47 -3.81 8.93
CA GLN A 50 21.72 -4.31 7.76
C GLN A 50 20.42 -3.58 7.44
N ASP A 51 20.26 -2.34 7.94
CA ASP A 51 19.04 -1.55 7.71
C ASP A 51 19.29 -0.29 6.85
N LYS A 52 20.51 -0.12 6.33
CA LYS A 52 20.92 1.08 5.59
C LYS A 52 20.94 0.95 4.07
N SER A 53 20.85 -0.25 3.49
CA SER A 53 20.93 -0.39 2.03
C SER A 53 19.58 -0.23 1.32
N LEU A 54 18.45 -0.55 1.97
CA LEU A 54 17.16 -0.63 1.28
C LEU A 54 16.36 0.69 1.30
N SER A 55 16.50 1.50 2.36
CA SER A 55 16.08 2.91 2.31
C SER A 55 16.96 3.71 1.33
N SER A 56 18.21 3.29 1.14
CA SER A 56 19.14 3.88 0.17
C SER A 56 18.73 3.59 -1.26
N ASP A 57 18.29 2.38 -1.61
CA ASP A 57 17.94 2.07 -3.01
C ASP A 57 16.68 2.80 -3.48
N PHE A 58 15.67 2.95 -2.61
CA PHE A 58 14.48 3.75 -2.94
C PHE A 58 14.73 5.26 -2.83
N ALA A 59 15.51 5.73 -1.85
CA ALA A 59 15.92 7.14 -1.78
C ALA A 59 16.87 7.52 -2.93
N ALA A 60 17.72 6.60 -3.41
CA ALA A 60 18.60 6.79 -4.56
C ALA A 60 17.82 6.74 -5.87
N SER A 61 16.82 5.85 -5.98
CA SER A 61 15.83 5.88 -7.08
C SER A 61 15.00 7.19 -7.05
N MET A 62 14.78 7.76 -5.85
CA MET A 62 14.20 9.09 -5.64
C MET A 62 15.16 10.27 -5.77
N SER A 63 16.47 10.08 -5.93
CA SER A 63 17.45 11.18 -5.94
C SER A 63 18.26 11.30 -7.23
N THR A 64 18.19 10.34 -8.15
CA THR A 64 19.02 10.38 -9.36
C THR A 64 18.17 10.72 -10.58
N ALA A 65 18.46 11.86 -11.19
CA ALA A 65 18.00 12.25 -12.52
C ALA A 65 19.21 12.16 -13.44
N SER A 66 19.36 11.03 -14.11
CA SER A 66 20.37 10.86 -15.16
C SER A 66 19.76 10.02 -16.27
N GLU A 67 20.03 10.40 -17.52
CA GLU A 67 19.48 9.82 -18.74
C GLU A 67 19.52 8.29 -18.73
N MET A 68 18.35 7.67 -18.94
CA MET A 68 18.16 6.22 -18.97
C MET A 68 17.45 5.81 -20.29
N PRO A 69 17.47 4.51 -20.67
CA PRO A 69 16.95 4.01 -21.95
C PRO A 69 15.46 3.59 -21.93
N GLU A 70 14.81 3.69 -23.09
CA GLU A 70 13.41 3.42 -23.55
C GLU A 70 12.26 2.83 -22.68
N SER A 71 12.45 2.27 -21.48
CA SER A 71 11.33 1.92 -20.56
C SER A 71 11.45 2.56 -19.17
N ASP A 72 11.83 3.84 -19.10
CA ASP A 72 12.04 4.57 -17.84
C ASP A 72 10.78 5.16 -17.20
N HIS A 73 9.62 4.84 -17.77
CA HIS A 73 8.37 5.45 -17.36
C HIS A 73 7.19 4.49 -17.51
N LEU A 74 6.18 4.70 -16.67
CA LEU A 74 4.94 3.92 -16.58
C LEU A 74 3.96 4.16 -17.75
N ASP A 75 4.43 4.82 -18.82
CA ASP A 75 3.65 5.17 -20.02
C ASP A 75 2.29 5.82 -19.72
N VAL A 76 2.27 6.68 -18.70
CA VAL A 76 1.11 7.45 -18.29
C VAL A 76 1.54 8.88 -17.98
N THR A 77 0.78 9.86 -18.44
CA THR A 77 1.00 11.27 -18.07
C THR A 77 0.37 11.57 -16.70
N PRO A 78 0.79 12.64 -15.99
CA PRO A 78 0.15 13.07 -14.74
C PRO A 78 -1.37 13.26 -14.83
N VAL A 79 -1.88 13.77 -15.97
CA VAL A 79 -3.31 13.98 -16.21
C VAL A 79 -4.05 12.65 -16.41
N GLU A 80 -3.45 11.71 -17.13
CA GLU A 80 -4.04 10.38 -17.28
C GLU A 80 -4.01 9.58 -15.98
N TYR A 81 -2.94 9.72 -15.20
CA TYR A 81 -2.82 9.13 -13.88
C TYR A 81 -3.92 9.66 -12.95
N GLU A 82 -4.12 10.98 -12.91
CA GLU A 82 -5.22 11.63 -12.18
C GLU A 82 -6.58 11.02 -12.54
N ARG A 83 -6.89 10.99 -13.84
CA ARG A 83 -8.16 10.46 -14.34
C ARG A 83 -8.35 9.00 -13.91
N ARG A 84 -7.36 8.14 -14.18
CA ARG A 84 -7.44 6.70 -13.85
C ARG A 84 -7.61 6.47 -12.34
N PHE A 85 -6.85 7.19 -11.51
CA PHE A 85 -6.97 7.10 -10.06
C PHE A 85 -8.38 7.44 -9.59
N ASN A 86 -8.91 8.57 -10.08
CA ASN A 86 -10.24 9.06 -9.70
C ASN A 86 -11.35 8.13 -10.19
N ASP A 87 -11.22 7.56 -11.38
CA ASP A 87 -12.15 6.57 -11.94
C ASP A 87 -12.15 5.27 -11.12
N ILE A 88 -10.97 4.77 -10.73
CA ILE A 88 -10.85 3.58 -9.87
C ILE A 88 -11.47 3.85 -8.50
N MET A 89 -11.16 4.98 -7.86
CA MET A 89 -11.77 5.36 -6.59
C MET A 89 -13.30 5.51 -6.67
N LEU A 90 -13.81 6.06 -7.77
CA LEU A 90 -15.24 6.16 -8.02
C LEU A 90 -15.87 4.77 -8.18
N SER A 91 -15.22 3.85 -8.91
CA SER A 91 -15.70 2.47 -9.09
C SER A 91 -15.82 1.70 -7.77
N MET A 92 -14.97 2.01 -6.80
CA MET A 92 -15.00 1.44 -5.45
C MET A 92 -15.91 2.21 -4.48
N ASN A 93 -16.65 3.23 -4.96
CA ASN A 93 -17.48 4.12 -4.16
C ASN A 93 -16.71 4.77 -2.99
N LYS A 94 -15.47 5.22 -3.25
CA LYS A 94 -14.62 5.91 -2.26
C LYS A 94 -14.57 7.41 -2.52
N PRO A 95 -14.41 8.25 -1.48
CA PRO A 95 -14.46 9.71 -1.63
C PRO A 95 -13.14 10.35 -2.04
N TYR A 96 -12.02 9.63 -1.92
CA TYR A 96 -10.68 10.17 -2.20
C TYR A 96 -10.54 10.53 -3.68
N ARG A 97 -10.17 11.79 -3.96
CA ARG A 97 -9.89 12.30 -5.30
C ARG A 97 -8.57 13.03 -5.29
N ILE A 98 -7.79 12.85 -6.35
CA ILE A 98 -6.55 13.58 -6.55
C ILE A 98 -6.71 14.65 -7.61
N LYS A 99 -5.91 15.71 -7.47
CA LYS A 99 -5.67 16.71 -8.50
C LYS A 99 -4.17 16.88 -8.64
N VAL A 100 -3.62 16.30 -9.68
CA VAL A 100 -2.18 16.21 -9.90
C VAL A 100 -1.67 17.54 -10.43
N LYS A 101 -0.79 18.16 -9.65
CA LYS A 101 0.00 19.32 -10.07
C LYS A 101 1.46 18.90 -10.05
N SER A 102 2.05 18.73 -11.24
CA SER A 102 3.48 18.43 -11.35
C SER A 102 4.28 19.70 -11.07
N THR A 103 5.04 19.68 -9.97
CA THR A 103 5.95 20.75 -9.57
C THR A 103 7.39 20.30 -9.69
N ARG A 104 8.30 21.26 -9.82
CA ARG A 104 9.74 20.99 -9.71
C ARG A 104 10.04 20.55 -8.29
N ILE A 105 10.71 19.42 -8.13
CA ILE A 105 11.12 18.86 -6.83
C ILE A 105 12.61 19.08 -6.55
N ASP A 106 13.41 19.30 -7.59
CA ASP A 106 14.82 19.69 -7.46
C ASP A 106 15.21 20.70 -8.57
N SER A 107 15.77 21.82 -8.12
CA SER A 107 16.22 22.91 -8.98
C SER A 107 17.46 22.52 -9.81
N ALA A 108 18.36 21.70 -9.25
CA ALA A 108 19.63 21.32 -9.87
C ALA A 108 19.44 20.30 -11.01
N THR A 109 18.48 19.39 -10.86
CA THR A 109 18.24 18.29 -11.81
C THR A 109 17.04 18.51 -12.73
N ASP A 110 16.29 19.60 -12.53
CA ASP A 110 14.97 19.81 -13.16
C ASP A 110 13.97 18.66 -12.92
N ALA A 111 14.22 17.84 -11.90
CA ALA A 111 13.33 16.74 -11.56
C ALA A 111 11.96 17.29 -11.19
N ARG A 112 10.91 16.62 -11.68
CA ARG A 112 9.52 16.97 -11.43
C ARG A 112 8.82 15.84 -10.69
N GLY A 113 7.79 16.19 -9.96
CA GLY A 113 6.97 15.23 -9.25
C GLY A 113 5.65 15.83 -8.79
N PHE A 114 4.85 14.99 -8.16
CA PHE A 114 3.65 15.38 -7.45
C PHE A 114 3.63 14.70 -6.09
N SER A 115 2.99 15.35 -5.13
CA SER A 115 2.80 14.84 -3.78
C SER A 115 1.45 15.32 -3.28
N ILE A 116 0.57 14.37 -2.95
CA ILE A 116 -0.84 14.63 -2.72
C ILE A 116 -1.27 13.84 -1.48
N ALA A 117 -1.63 14.54 -0.42
CA ALA A 117 -2.31 13.93 0.72
C ALA A 117 -3.75 13.58 0.33
N LEU A 118 -4.16 12.33 0.54
CA LEU A 118 -5.55 11.90 0.38
C LEU A 118 -6.36 12.15 1.66
N ASN A 119 -5.70 12.01 2.81
CA ASN A 119 -6.16 12.34 4.16
C ASN A 119 -4.93 12.46 5.09
N ASP A 120 -5.15 12.53 6.41
CA ASP A 120 -4.09 12.67 7.42
C ASP A 120 -3.14 11.47 7.53
N HIS A 121 -3.47 10.35 6.88
CA HIS A 121 -2.76 9.08 6.99
C HIS A 121 -2.32 8.50 5.65
N LEU A 122 -2.69 9.11 4.53
CA LEU A 122 -2.49 8.58 3.19
C LEU A 122 -1.91 9.66 2.28
N GLN A 123 -0.83 9.32 1.60
CA GLN A 123 -0.17 10.21 0.65
C GLN A 123 0.23 9.45 -0.61
N VAL A 124 -0.07 10.03 -1.76
CA VAL A 124 0.40 9.54 -3.06
C VAL A 124 1.45 10.51 -3.59
N MET A 125 2.58 9.96 -4.00
CA MET A 125 3.68 10.68 -4.61
C MET A 125 3.98 10.06 -5.97
N GLY A 126 4.50 10.86 -6.89
CA GLY A 126 5.02 10.33 -8.15
C GLY A 126 6.11 11.21 -8.73
N ARG A 127 7.02 10.58 -9.45
CA ARG A 127 8.08 11.25 -10.21
C ARG A 127 7.66 11.39 -11.66
N VAL A 128 8.03 12.50 -12.27
CA VAL A 128 7.70 12.81 -13.66
C VAL A 128 8.99 13.14 -14.39
N ASP A 129 9.21 12.47 -15.51
CA ASP A 129 10.32 12.76 -16.40
C ASP A 129 10.11 14.14 -17.03
N SER A 130 11.10 15.02 -16.89
CA SER A 130 11.00 16.41 -17.35
C SER A 130 10.99 16.51 -18.88
N LYS A 131 11.54 15.51 -19.59
CA LYS A 131 11.63 15.49 -21.05
C LYS A 131 10.34 15.00 -21.70
N SER A 132 9.85 13.82 -21.31
CA SER A 132 8.66 13.17 -21.87
C SER A 132 7.36 13.62 -21.22
N GLY A 133 7.41 14.18 -20.01
CA GLY A 133 6.23 14.51 -19.22
C GLY A 133 5.46 13.30 -18.68
N LYS A 134 6.04 12.10 -18.77
CA LYS A 134 5.44 10.84 -18.29
C LYS A 134 5.83 10.56 -16.84
N VAL A 135 4.97 9.82 -16.14
CA VAL A 135 5.21 9.36 -14.77
C VAL A 135 6.26 8.26 -14.79
N MET A 136 7.34 8.43 -14.03
CA MET A 136 8.43 7.47 -13.88
C MET A 136 8.14 6.44 -12.81
N SER A 137 7.59 6.87 -11.68
CA SER A 137 7.26 6.00 -10.57
C SER A 137 6.15 6.62 -9.72
N VAL A 138 5.45 5.75 -8.99
CA VAL A 138 4.40 6.13 -8.06
C VAL A 138 4.66 5.44 -6.73
N LEU A 139 4.44 6.17 -5.64
CA LEU A 139 4.48 5.67 -4.27
C LEU A 139 3.19 6.08 -3.56
N LEU A 140 2.50 5.11 -2.98
CA LEU A 140 1.54 5.36 -1.92
C LEU A 140 2.21 5.06 -0.58
N MET A 141 2.08 5.98 0.37
CA MET A 141 2.41 5.78 1.76
C MET A 141 1.15 5.85 2.60
N GLY A 142 0.98 4.88 3.50
CA GLY A 142 -0.15 4.81 4.41
C GLY A 142 0.27 4.49 5.83
N ALA A 143 -0.22 5.28 6.80
CA ALA A 143 -0.07 5.02 8.21
C ALA A 143 -1.37 4.41 8.77
N SER A 144 -1.27 3.27 9.44
CA SER A 144 -2.42 2.65 10.11
C SER A 144 -2.52 3.16 11.56
N ASP A 145 -3.71 3.55 11.97
CA ASP A 145 -4.03 3.83 13.38
C ASP A 145 -4.48 2.57 14.15
N GLY A 146 -4.32 1.38 13.54
CA GLY A 146 -4.75 0.09 14.11
C GLY A 146 -6.24 -0.21 13.92
N THR A 147 -7.04 0.71 13.37
CA THR A 147 -8.45 0.46 13.10
C THR A 147 -8.65 -0.31 11.79
N LYS A 148 -9.74 -1.08 11.71
CA LYS A 148 -10.12 -1.75 10.44
C LYS A 148 -10.35 -0.75 9.31
N ARG A 149 -10.76 0.48 9.64
CA ARG A 149 -11.04 1.53 8.67
C ARG A 149 -9.75 2.02 8.02
N SER A 150 -8.71 2.35 8.78
CA SER A 150 -7.44 2.82 8.22
C SER A 150 -6.79 1.74 7.36
N VAL A 151 -6.79 0.48 7.78
CA VAL A 151 -6.29 -0.65 6.98
C VAL A 151 -7.05 -0.77 5.64
N SER A 152 -8.38 -0.65 5.68
CA SER A 152 -9.20 -0.70 4.46
C SER A 152 -8.92 0.48 3.54
N ASP A 153 -8.80 1.69 4.09
CA ASP A 153 -8.51 2.90 3.34
C ASP A 153 -7.12 2.84 2.66
N ILE A 154 -6.12 2.25 3.33
CA ILE A 154 -4.81 1.94 2.73
C ILE A 154 -4.99 0.99 1.54
N GLY A 155 -5.74 -0.10 1.68
CA GLY A 155 -5.98 -1.05 0.59
C GLY A 155 -6.68 -0.43 -0.62
N TYR A 156 -7.70 0.40 -0.40
CA TYR A 156 -8.38 1.12 -1.49
C TYR A 156 -7.46 2.14 -2.16
N ALA A 157 -6.68 2.88 -1.38
CA ALA A 157 -5.70 3.82 -1.93
C ALA A 157 -4.61 3.10 -2.72
N ALA A 158 -4.13 1.94 -2.25
CA ALA A 158 -3.13 1.13 -2.93
C ALA A 158 -3.68 0.64 -4.27
N THR A 159 -4.92 0.15 -4.26
CA THR A 159 -5.61 -0.32 -5.46
C THR A 159 -5.70 0.78 -6.52
N ALA A 160 -6.12 1.98 -6.14
CA ALA A 160 -6.20 3.10 -7.07
C ALA A 160 -4.81 3.60 -7.52
N ALA A 161 -3.85 3.69 -6.59
CA ALA A 161 -2.51 4.23 -6.87
C ALA A 161 -1.73 3.33 -7.84
N LEU A 162 -1.71 2.02 -7.58
CA LEU A 162 -1.06 1.05 -8.45
C LEU A 162 -1.84 0.87 -9.75
N GLY A 163 -3.17 0.77 -9.69
CA GLY A 163 -3.98 0.60 -10.90
C GLY A 163 -3.93 1.78 -11.87
N ALA A 164 -3.81 3.01 -11.37
CA ALA A 164 -3.63 4.17 -12.24
C ALA A 164 -2.26 4.18 -12.94
N ALA A 165 -1.24 3.62 -12.30
CA ALA A 165 0.11 3.47 -12.82
C ALA A 165 0.25 2.29 -13.80
N THR A 166 -0.61 1.27 -13.70
CA THR A 166 -0.52 0.07 -14.54
C THR A 166 -1.36 0.17 -15.82
N PRO A 167 -0.82 -0.20 -17.00
CA PRO A 167 -1.62 -0.40 -18.20
C PRO A 167 -2.77 -1.38 -17.96
N ASN A 168 -3.99 -0.97 -18.32
CA ASN A 168 -5.23 -1.74 -18.07
C ASN A 168 -5.47 -2.08 -16.58
N GLY A 169 -4.90 -1.29 -15.66
CA GLY A 169 -5.14 -1.40 -14.23
C GLY A 169 -6.58 -1.00 -13.89
N SER A 170 -7.22 -1.79 -13.03
CA SER A 170 -8.57 -1.60 -12.51
C SER A 170 -8.64 -2.13 -11.09
N ALA A 171 -9.70 -1.82 -10.34
CA ALA A 171 -9.89 -2.41 -9.02
C ALA A 171 -9.86 -3.95 -9.06
N SER A 172 -10.58 -4.55 -10.01
CA SER A 172 -10.66 -6.01 -10.15
C SER A 172 -9.34 -6.68 -10.54
N THR A 173 -8.45 -5.99 -11.23
CA THR A 173 -7.17 -6.56 -11.68
C THR A 173 -6.04 -6.33 -10.68
N ILE A 174 -6.10 -5.24 -9.91
CA ILE A 174 -5.01 -4.83 -9.02
C ILE A 174 -5.20 -5.31 -7.59
N THR A 175 -6.44 -5.43 -7.09
CA THR A 175 -6.68 -5.94 -5.74
C THR A 175 -6.07 -7.33 -5.51
N PRO A 176 -6.18 -8.31 -6.43
CA PRO A 176 -5.50 -9.60 -6.26
C PRO A 176 -3.96 -9.49 -6.20
N GLU A 177 -3.36 -8.55 -6.93
CA GLU A 177 -1.91 -8.32 -6.86
C GLU A 177 -1.48 -7.69 -5.54
N ILE A 178 -2.30 -6.82 -4.96
CA ILE A 178 -2.08 -6.28 -3.61
C ILE A 178 -2.18 -7.38 -2.57
N GLU A 179 -3.19 -8.25 -2.66
CA GLU A 179 -3.32 -9.40 -1.78
C GLU A 179 -2.08 -10.32 -1.90
N ALA A 180 -1.60 -10.57 -3.12
CA ALA A 180 -0.39 -11.35 -3.35
C ALA A 180 0.86 -10.69 -2.72
N LEU A 181 1.00 -9.37 -2.82
CA LEU A 181 2.08 -8.62 -2.16
C LEU A 181 2.02 -8.75 -0.64
N ILE A 182 0.82 -8.62 -0.05
CA ILE A 182 0.60 -8.79 1.39
C ILE A 182 0.99 -10.22 1.81
N HIS A 183 0.54 -11.23 1.07
CA HIS A 183 0.86 -12.63 1.33
C HIS A 183 2.37 -12.90 1.26
N ALA A 184 3.05 -12.38 0.23
CA ALA A 184 4.49 -12.51 0.09
C ALA A 184 5.24 -11.87 1.26
N HIS A 185 4.82 -10.67 1.69
CA HIS A 185 5.43 -10.01 2.85
C HIS A 185 5.17 -10.76 4.16
N VAL A 186 3.98 -11.34 4.36
CA VAL A 186 3.70 -12.17 5.55
C VAL A 186 4.58 -13.42 5.58
N ALA A 187 4.89 -14.00 4.43
CA ALA A 187 5.80 -15.13 4.32
C ALA A 187 7.26 -14.73 4.61
N GLU A 188 7.67 -13.54 4.16
CA GLU A 188 9.04 -13.02 4.27
C GLU A 188 9.04 -11.56 4.81
N PRO A 189 8.84 -11.34 6.12
CA PRO A 189 8.55 -10.02 6.69
C PRO A 189 9.68 -8.99 6.58
N ASN A 190 10.91 -9.44 6.37
CA ASN A 190 12.08 -8.58 6.25
C ASN A 190 12.44 -8.28 4.79
N GLU A 191 11.64 -8.79 3.84
CA GLU A 191 11.86 -8.58 2.42
C GLU A 191 10.80 -7.66 1.82
N VAL A 192 11.20 -6.92 0.79
CA VAL A 192 10.28 -6.15 -0.03
C VAL A 192 9.54 -7.13 -0.92
N ALA A 193 8.22 -7.21 -0.76
CA ALA A 193 7.39 -8.02 -1.63
C ALA A 193 7.33 -7.38 -3.02
N ARG A 194 7.51 -8.18 -4.07
CA ARG A 194 7.56 -7.71 -5.46
C ARG A 194 6.69 -8.57 -6.37
N ARG A 195 6.04 -7.94 -7.34
CA ARG A 195 5.23 -8.59 -8.37
C ARG A 195 5.44 -7.86 -9.70
N LYS A 196 5.43 -8.59 -10.81
CA LYS A 196 5.40 -8.02 -12.16
C LYS A 196 4.00 -8.17 -12.70
N PHE A 197 3.40 -7.08 -13.16
CA PHE A 197 2.05 -7.09 -13.73
C PHE A 197 1.94 -6.06 -14.85
N ASN A 198 1.58 -6.51 -16.06
CA ASN A 198 1.43 -5.67 -17.26
C ASN A 198 2.59 -4.70 -17.52
N GLY A 199 3.84 -5.18 -17.40
CA GLY A 199 5.04 -4.37 -17.63
C GLY A 199 5.36 -3.37 -16.52
N VAL A 200 4.71 -3.51 -15.36
CA VAL A 200 4.95 -2.70 -14.16
C VAL A 200 5.38 -3.59 -13.01
N LYS A 201 6.48 -3.22 -12.36
CA LYS A 201 6.95 -3.80 -11.11
C LYS A 201 6.19 -3.14 -9.95
N LEU A 202 5.36 -3.93 -9.28
CA LEU A 202 4.63 -3.56 -8.08
C LEU A 202 5.41 -4.00 -6.85
N MET A 203 5.47 -3.14 -5.83
CA MET A 203 6.23 -3.40 -4.61
C MET A 203 5.42 -3.06 -3.38
N MET A 204 5.66 -3.79 -2.28
CA MET A 204 5.15 -3.47 -0.96
C MET A 204 6.26 -3.58 0.08
N THR A 205 6.34 -2.57 0.93
CA THR A 205 7.25 -2.53 2.08
C THR A 205 6.45 -2.12 3.31
N ILE A 206 6.66 -2.80 4.44
CA ILE A 206 6.17 -2.36 5.74
C ILE A 206 7.37 -1.85 6.55
N THR A 207 7.16 -0.73 7.21
CA THR A 207 8.06 -0.14 8.20
C THR A 207 7.31 -0.04 9.53
N ASP A 208 8.03 0.25 10.62
CA ASP A 208 7.41 0.43 11.94
C ASP A 208 6.31 1.51 11.96
N ALA A 209 6.39 2.50 11.05
CA ALA A 209 5.49 3.65 11.01
C ALA A 209 4.48 3.63 9.84
N SER A 210 4.72 2.84 8.80
CA SER A 210 3.93 2.95 7.56
C SER A 210 3.99 1.70 6.69
N VAL A 211 2.97 1.54 5.85
CA VAL A 211 2.96 0.64 4.70
C VAL A 211 3.15 1.46 3.44
N MET A 212 4.03 0.99 2.57
CA MET A 212 4.33 1.62 1.30
C MET A 212 4.00 0.68 0.15
N PHE A 213 3.35 1.20 -0.88
CA PHE A 213 3.10 0.51 -2.15
C PHE A 213 3.70 1.32 -3.28
N ALA A 214 4.49 0.70 -4.14
CA ALA A 214 5.12 1.38 -5.26
C ALA A 214 4.84 0.71 -6.61
N ALA A 215 4.84 1.51 -7.67
CA ALA A 215 4.80 1.07 -9.05
C ALA A 215 5.97 1.72 -9.81
N GLU A 216 6.76 0.89 -10.47
CA GLU A 216 7.89 1.27 -11.31
C GLU A 216 7.86 0.49 -12.62
N PRO A 217 8.49 0.97 -13.69
CA PRO A 217 8.72 0.18 -14.89
C PRO A 217 9.47 -1.12 -14.56
N ASP A 218 9.17 -2.17 -15.32
CA ASP A 218 9.80 -3.49 -15.17
C ASP A 218 11.21 -3.60 -15.77
#